data_AF-A0A4Y2D099-F1
#
_entry.id   AF-A0A4Y2D099-F1
#
_cell.length_a   1.000
_cell.length_b   1.000
_cell.length_c   1.000
_cell.angle_alpha   90.00
_cell.angle_beta   90.00
_cell.angle_gamma   90.00
#
_symmetry.space_group_name_H-M   'P 1'
#
loop_
_entity.id
_entity.type
_entity.pdbx_description
1 polymer ?
#
loop_
_entity_poly.entity_id
_entity_poly.type
_entity_poly.pdbx_seq_one_letter_code
_entity_poly.pdbx_strand_id
1 'polypeptide(L)'
;MPELFPQIPNGSKIYDKCRKEITILKYAQPISHKNDDSSASETFSDKDPDFTTNSVVVQTLNTSLQELGESPIDKRKVKSKHYATSKVKKNSSSMKRKLFVTAENSSSENDNEIDESILQNLKSNFLSSTSRTKKPMLLTCLPENWSVRKIMSEFNTSKYIVRQ
;
A
#
# COMPACT_ATOMS: atom_id res chain seq x y z
N MET A 1 -51.37 30.02 18.97
CA MET A 1 -50.21 29.50 19.74
C MET A 1 -49.07 29.30 18.74
N PRO A 2 -47.91 29.94 18.94
CA PRO A 2 -46.89 30.08 17.92
C PRO A 2 -46.07 28.80 17.75
N GLU A 3 -45.71 28.48 16.51
CA GLU A 3 -44.86 27.34 16.15
C GLU A 3 -43.48 27.46 16.81
N LEU A 4 -43.16 26.50 17.67
CA LEU A 4 -41.97 26.50 18.53
C LEU A 4 -40.79 25.73 17.91
N PHE A 5 -40.70 25.69 16.57
CA PHE A 5 -39.58 25.06 15.88
C PHE A 5 -39.12 25.91 14.70
N PRO A 6 -37.83 26.29 14.63
CA PRO A 6 -37.31 26.99 13.47
C PRO A 6 -37.35 26.04 12.25
N GLN A 7 -38.13 26.41 11.24
CA GLN A 7 -38.16 25.71 9.95
C GLN A 7 -36.84 26.01 9.23
N ILE A 8 -35.97 25.00 9.13
CA ILE A 8 -34.68 25.13 8.44
C ILE A 8 -34.94 24.90 6.94
N PRO A 9 -34.57 25.85 6.06
CA PRO A 9 -34.73 25.68 4.63
C PRO A 9 -33.78 24.59 4.08
N ASN A 10 -34.34 23.75 3.20
CA ASN A 10 -33.62 22.67 2.52
C ASN A 10 -32.45 23.25 1.71
N GLY A 11 -31.22 22.87 2.07
CA GLY A 11 -29.98 23.33 1.44
C GLY A 11 -28.96 23.97 2.39
N SER A 12 -29.32 24.17 3.66
CA SER A 12 -28.41 24.76 4.66
C SER A 12 -27.33 23.76 5.11
N LYS A 13 -26.06 24.18 5.10
CA LYS A 13 -24.91 23.39 5.59
C LYS A 13 -24.92 23.37 7.12
N ILE A 14 -25.66 22.43 7.70
CA ILE A 14 -25.68 22.22 9.15
C ILE A 14 -24.57 21.25 9.54
N TYR A 15 -23.82 21.60 10.58
CA TYR A 15 -22.78 20.76 11.14
C TYR A 15 -23.39 19.47 11.71
N ASP A 16 -22.80 18.31 11.42
CA ASP A 16 -23.39 16.98 11.70
C ASP A 16 -23.80 16.77 13.17
N LYS A 17 -23.13 17.44 14.10
CA LYS A 17 -23.45 17.39 15.54
C LYS A 17 -24.86 17.97 15.81
N CYS A 18 -25.17 19.11 15.21
CA CYS A 18 -26.49 19.75 15.34
C CYS A 18 -27.59 18.95 14.63
N ARG A 19 -27.26 18.26 13.53
CA ARG A 19 -28.21 17.40 12.80
C ARG A 19 -28.67 16.19 13.64
N LYS A 20 -27.77 15.65 14.47
CA LYS A 20 -28.09 14.54 15.39
C LYS A 20 -28.99 15.00 16.53
N GLU A 21 -28.72 16.15 17.13
CA GLU A 21 -29.53 16.68 18.24
C GLU A 21 -30.96 17.03 17.79
N ILE A 22 -31.14 17.61 16.60
CA ILE A 22 -32.47 17.90 16.04
C ILE A 22 -33.25 16.61 15.77
N THR A 23 -32.58 15.56 15.29
CA THR A 23 -33.22 14.25 15.07
C THR A 23 -33.71 13.68 16.39
N ILE A 24 -32.89 13.71 17.44
CA ILE A 24 -33.26 13.21 18.77
C ILE A 24 -34.48 13.97 19.33
N LEU A 25 -34.52 15.28 19.17
CA LEU A 25 -35.65 16.11 19.61
C LEU A 25 -36.95 15.84 18.83
N LYS A 26 -36.85 15.46 17.55
CA LYS A 26 -38.02 15.09 16.73
C LYS A 26 -38.68 13.77 17.16
N TYR A 27 -37.89 12.83 17.68
CA TYR A 27 -38.37 11.51 18.10
C TYR A 27 -38.67 11.42 19.60
N ALA A 28 -38.43 12.48 20.36
CA ALA A 28 -38.69 12.56 21.79
C ALA A 28 -39.98 13.34 22.09
N GLN A 29 -41.14 12.78 21.71
CA GLN A 29 -42.45 13.11 22.32
C GLN A 29 -43.30 11.84 22.48
N PRO A 30 -44.24 11.81 23.46
CA PRO A 30 -44.27 10.76 24.47
C PRO A 30 -45.16 9.54 24.16
N ILE A 31 -44.81 8.47 24.87
CA ILE A 31 -45.46 7.16 24.96
C ILE A 31 -46.99 7.31 25.17
N SER A 32 -47.78 6.69 24.29
CA SER A 32 -49.17 6.33 24.56
C SER A 32 -49.28 4.80 24.57
N HIS A 33 -49.46 4.24 25.77
CA HIS A 33 -49.89 2.87 26.03
C HIS A 33 -51.11 2.49 25.19
N LYS A 34 -51.11 1.29 24.59
CA LYS A 34 -52.18 0.27 24.69
C LYS A 34 -51.60 -1.12 24.40
N ASN A 35 -51.95 -2.07 25.28
CA ASN A 35 -51.63 -3.49 25.23
C ASN A 35 -52.42 -4.19 24.11
N ASP A 36 -51.93 -5.33 23.60
CA ASP A 36 -52.59 -6.65 23.76
C ASP A 36 -51.78 -7.77 23.08
N ASP A 37 -51.92 -8.94 23.69
CA ASP A 37 -51.20 -10.23 23.58
C ASP A 37 -50.82 -10.77 22.20
N SER A 38 -49.70 -11.52 22.13
CA SER A 38 -49.71 -12.93 21.68
C SER A 38 -48.31 -13.57 21.65
N SER A 39 -48.15 -14.59 22.49
CA SER A 39 -47.57 -15.92 22.22
C SER A 39 -46.12 -16.11 21.74
N ALA A 40 -45.48 -17.06 22.44
CA ALA A 40 -44.31 -17.88 22.06
C ALA A 40 -42.92 -17.27 22.23
N SER A 41 -42.43 -17.36 23.46
CA SER A 41 -41.01 -17.49 23.76
C SER A 41 -40.51 -18.88 23.37
N GLU A 42 -39.74 -19.01 22.31
CA GLU A 42 -38.67 -20.02 22.24
C GLU A 42 -37.41 -19.39 21.63
N THR A 43 -36.41 -19.34 22.49
CA THR A 43 -35.02 -18.92 22.32
C THR A 43 -34.43 -19.33 20.97
N PHE A 44 -34.22 -18.36 20.08
CA PHE A 44 -33.22 -18.50 19.03
C PHE A 44 -31.85 -18.58 19.69
N SER A 45 -31.37 -19.80 19.94
CA SER A 45 -29.96 -20.06 20.18
C SER A 45 -29.22 -19.83 18.86
N ASP A 46 -29.02 -18.55 18.53
CA ASP A 46 -28.11 -18.10 17.49
C ASP A 46 -26.68 -18.32 18.01
N LYS A 47 -26.24 -19.58 17.93
CA LYS A 47 -24.82 -19.90 18.05
C LYS A 47 -24.18 -19.49 16.74
N ASP A 48 -23.82 -18.21 16.64
CA ASP A 48 -22.90 -17.68 15.63
C ASP A 48 -21.52 -18.32 15.88
N PRO A 49 -21.13 -19.38 15.16
CA PRO A 49 -19.89 -20.10 15.43
C PRO A 49 -18.68 -19.42 14.78
N ASP A 50 -18.87 -18.28 14.12
CA ASP A 50 -17.89 -17.76 13.17
C ASP A 50 -17.15 -16.51 13.65
N PHE A 51 -17.60 -15.85 14.72
CA PHE A 51 -16.92 -14.63 15.18
C PHE A 51 -15.61 -14.91 15.92
N THR A 52 -15.55 -15.99 16.71
CA THR A 52 -14.40 -16.32 17.56
C THR A 52 -13.23 -16.88 16.75
N THR A 53 -13.51 -17.75 15.78
CA THR A 53 -12.52 -18.32 14.84
C THR A 53 -11.90 -17.23 13.96
N ASN A 54 -12.72 -16.35 13.39
CA ASN A 54 -12.25 -15.19 12.61
C ASN A 54 -11.41 -14.23 13.48
N SER A 55 -11.71 -14.12 14.77
CA SER A 55 -10.96 -13.27 15.68
C SER A 55 -9.53 -13.76 15.91
N VAL A 56 -9.34 -15.07 16.12
CA VAL A 56 -8.04 -15.72 16.32
C VAL A 56 -7.22 -15.71 15.04
N VAL A 57 -7.84 -16.04 13.89
CA VAL A 57 -7.16 -16.03 12.57
C VAL A 57 -6.59 -14.65 12.25
N VAL A 58 -7.36 -13.58 12.47
CA VAL A 58 -6.89 -12.21 12.23
C VAL A 58 -5.79 -11.80 13.21
N GLN A 59 -5.84 -12.28 14.46
CA GLN A 59 -4.75 -12.03 15.42
C GLN A 59 -3.45 -12.67 14.96
N THR A 60 -3.49 -13.95 14.57
CA THR A 60 -2.31 -14.65 14.03
C THR A 60 -1.74 -13.94 12.80
N LEU A 61 -2.60 -13.55 11.85
CA LEU A 61 -2.18 -12.80 10.66
C LEU A 61 -1.56 -11.45 11.04
N ASN A 62 -2.09 -10.75 12.05
CA ASN A 62 -1.54 -9.49 12.50
C ASN A 62 -0.16 -9.64 13.15
N THR A 63 0.11 -10.75 13.86
CA THR A 63 1.44 -11.08 14.37
C THR A 63 2.43 -11.22 13.20
N SER A 64 2.08 -12.00 12.17
CA SER A 64 2.93 -12.14 10.98
C SER A 64 3.15 -10.82 10.24
N LEU A 65 2.12 -9.96 10.17
CA LEU A 65 2.26 -8.63 9.55
C LEU A 65 3.17 -7.71 10.36
N GLN A 66 3.17 -7.82 11.68
CA GLN A 66 4.07 -7.07 12.54
C GLN A 66 5.54 -7.47 12.31
N GLU A 67 5.82 -8.76 12.14
CA GLU A 67 7.16 -9.25 11.73
C GLU A 67 7.57 -8.68 10.36
N LEU A 68 6.61 -8.51 9.45
CA LEU A 68 6.80 -7.85 8.16
C LEU A 68 6.85 -6.31 8.25
N GLY A 69 6.76 -5.71 9.45
CA GLY A 69 6.76 -4.26 9.64
C GLY A 69 5.52 -3.55 9.06
N GLU A 70 4.45 -4.30 8.80
CA GLU A 70 3.20 -3.79 8.27
C GLU A 70 2.18 -3.51 9.37
N SER A 71 1.24 -2.60 9.08
CA SER A 71 0.18 -2.28 10.04
C SER A 71 -0.78 -3.47 10.24
N PRO A 72 -1.32 -3.66 11.45
CA PRO A 72 -2.36 -4.66 11.68
C PRO A 72 -3.61 -4.43 10.82
N ILE A 73 -4.33 -5.51 10.56
CA ILE A 73 -5.64 -5.51 9.92
C ILE A 73 -6.69 -5.01 10.92
N ASP A 74 -7.45 -4.01 10.50
CA ASP A 74 -8.60 -3.49 11.23
C ASP A 74 -9.86 -4.27 10.86
N LYS A 75 -10.29 -5.15 11.78
CA LYS A 75 -11.48 -6.02 11.63
C LYS A 75 -12.74 -5.24 11.22
N ARG A 76 -12.88 -3.99 11.65
CA ARG A 76 -14.05 -3.15 11.32
C ARG A 76 -14.04 -2.70 9.87
N LYS A 77 -12.85 -2.51 9.29
CA LYS A 77 -12.64 -2.03 7.92
C LYS A 77 -12.57 -3.16 6.89
N VAL A 78 -12.30 -4.41 7.30
CA VAL A 78 -12.24 -5.57 6.39
C VAL A 78 -13.52 -5.75 5.56
N LYS A 79 -14.68 -5.38 6.11
CA LYS A 79 -15.97 -5.41 5.37
C LYS A 79 -16.00 -4.46 4.15
N SER A 80 -15.13 -3.44 4.12
CA SER A 80 -14.97 -2.57 2.97
C SER A 80 -14.08 -3.23 1.90
N LYS A 81 -14.66 -3.49 0.73
CA LYS A 81 -13.95 -4.05 -0.43
C LYS A 81 -12.68 -3.26 -0.77
N HIS A 82 -12.75 -1.94 -0.76
CA HIS A 82 -11.61 -1.08 -1.08
C HIS A 82 -10.48 -1.21 -0.05
N TYR A 83 -10.83 -1.29 1.24
CA TYR A 83 -9.83 -1.51 2.29
C TYR A 83 -9.20 -2.89 2.15
N ALA A 84 -10.00 -3.95 1.99
CA ALA A 84 -9.52 -5.31 1.89
C ALA A 84 -8.57 -5.48 0.70
N THR A 85 -8.95 -5.03 -0.49
CA THR A 85 -8.10 -5.13 -1.69
C THR A 85 -6.83 -4.31 -1.57
N SER A 86 -6.92 -3.08 -1.05
CA SER A 86 -5.74 -2.21 -0.86
C SER A 86 -4.79 -2.79 0.18
N LYS A 87 -5.31 -3.36 1.27
CA LYS A 87 -4.50 -3.95 2.33
C LYS A 87 -3.80 -5.21 1.85
N VAL A 88 -4.49 -6.09 1.13
CA VAL A 88 -3.88 -7.28 0.49
C VAL A 88 -2.81 -6.87 -0.51
N LYS A 89 -3.06 -5.88 -1.37
CA LYS A 89 -2.07 -5.37 -2.33
C LYS A 89 -0.83 -4.85 -1.61
N LYS A 90 -1.00 -4.04 -0.56
CA LYS A 90 0.11 -3.51 0.23
C LYS A 90 0.91 -4.63 0.89
N ASN A 91 0.24 -5.56 1.56
CA ASN A 91 0.89 -6.68 2.21
C ASN A 91 1.65 -7.56 1.20
N SER A 92 1.05 -7.84 0.04
CA SER A 92 1.71 -8.58 -1.05
C SER A 92 2.95 -7.84 -1.56
N SER A 93 2.86 -6.53 -1.79
CA SER A 93 4.02 -5.72 -2.19
C SER A 93 5.11 -5.71 -1.14
N SER A 94 4.79 -5.65 0.14
CA SER A 94 5.77 -5.65 1.23
C SER A 94 6.41 -7.02 1.44
N MET A 95 5.63 -8.10 1.28
CA MET A 95 6.14 -9.47 1.28
C MET A 95 7.07 -9.70 0.09
N LYS A 96 6.65 -9.30 -1.12
CA LYS A 96 7.52 -9.30 -2.31
C LYS A 96 8.79 -8.50 -2.03
N ARG A 97 8.69 -7.28 -1.51
CA ARG A 97 9.88 -6.49 -1.19
C ARG A 97 10.77 -7.19 -0.17
N LYS A 98 10.26 -7.85 0.87
CA LYS A 98 11.14 -8.51 1.85
C LYS A 98 11.78 -9.80 1.32
N LEU A 99 11.02 -10.62 0.59
CA LEU A 99 11.55 -11.82 -0.06
C LEU A 99 12.53 -11.45 -1.17
N PHE A 100 12.15 -10.51 -2.02
CA PHE A 100 12.94 -10.07 -3.16
C PHE A 100 14.01 -9.05 -2.80
N VAL A 101 13.96 -8.24 -1.74
CA VAL A 101 15.15 -7.45 -1.31
C VAL A 101 16.27 -8.36 -0.82
N THR A 102 15.93 -9.53 -0.25
CA THR A 102 16.94 -10.56 0.03
C THR A 102 17.48 -11.19 -1.25
N ALA A 103 16.65 -11.27 -2.30
CA ALA A 103 17.04 -11.69 -3.64
C ALA A 103 17.50 -10.53 -4.55
N GLU A 104 17.45 -9.25 -4.17
CA GLU A 104 17.89 -8.09 -4.97
C GLU A 104 19.36 -7.77 -4.67
N ASN A 105 19.95 -8.52 -3.74
CA ASN A 105 21.37 -8.87 -3.81
C ASN A 105 21.66 -10.01 -4.83
N SER A 106 20.66 -10.57 -5.53
CA SER A 106 20.89 -11.68 -6.49
C SER A 106 19.90 -11.80 -7.69
N SER A 107 19.06 -10.81 -7.99
CA SER A 107 17.99 -10.93 -8.98
C SER A 107 17.33 -9.58 -9.23
N SER A 108 18.11 -8.64 -9.76
CA SER A 108 17.57 -7.87 -10.87
C SER A 108 17.58 -8.78 -12.09
N GLU A 109 16.51 -8.73 -12.87
CA GLU A 109 16.47 -9.07 -14.29
C GLU A 109 17.61 -8.34 -15.03
N ASN A 110 18.81 -8.89 -14.94
CA ASN A 110 20.01 -8.30 -15.50
C ASN A 110 20.93 -9.44 -15.93
N ASP A 111 20.47 -10.20 -16.93
CA ASP A 111 21.35 -10.97 -17.82
C ASP A 111 22.35 -10.05 -18.58
N ASN A 112 22.37 -8.75 -18.26
CA ASN A 112 23.28 -7.72 -18.74
C ASN A 112 24.23 -7.20 -17.63
N GLU A 113 24.36 -7.92 -16.52
CA GLU A 113 25.40 -7.62 -15.54
C GLU A 113 26.75 -8.08 -16.10
N ILE A 114 27.61 -7.12 -16.46
CA ILE A 114 28.98 -7.42 -16.88
C ILE A 114 29.68 -8.05 -15.68
N ASP A 115 30.33 -9.19 -15.89
CA ASP A 115 31.24 -9.80 -14.90
C ASP A 115 32.22 -8.73 -14.38
N GLU A 116 32.30 -8.58 -13.07
CA GLU A 116 33.13 -7.57 -12.42
C GLU A 116 34.59 -7.64 -12.91
N SER A 117 35.11 -8.84 -13.18
CA SER A 117 36.47 -9.02 -13.73
C SER A 117 36.62 -8.42 -15.13
N ILE A 118 35.60 -8.57 -15.97
CA ILE A 118 35.55 -7.98 -17.32
C ILE A 118 35.41 -6.46 -17.21
N LEU A 119 34.56 -5.96 -16.30
CA LEU A 119 34.39 -4.54 -16.08
C LEU A 119 35.69 -3.87 -15.62
N GLN A 120 36.43 -4.49 -14.69
CA GLN A 120 37.72 -3.98 -14.23
C GLN A 120 38.76 -3.98 -15.36
N ASN A 121 38.76 -5.01 -16.20
CA ASN A 121 39.63 -5.07 -17.38
C ASN A 121 39.32 -3.95 -18.39
N LEU A 122 38.03 -3.71 -18.67
CA LEU A 122 37.58 -2.62 -19.52
C LEU A 122 37.99 -1.25 -18.95
N LYS A 123 37.82 -1.03 -17.64
CA LYS A 123 38.25 0.20 -16.97
C LYS A 123 39.76 0.42 -17.09
N SER A 124 40.55 -0.61 -16.82
CA SER A 124 42.01 -0.55 -16.92
C SER A 124 42.48 -0.22 -18.34
N ASN A 125 41.89 -0.87 -19.36
CA ASN A 125 42.18 -0.58 -20.76
C ASN A 125 41.71 0.82 -21.19
N PHE A 126 40.58 1.29 -20.66
CA PHE A 126 40.06 2.62 -20.96
C PHE A 126 40.97 3.72 -20.39
N LEU A 127 41.45 3.55 -19.15
CA LEU A 127 42.31 4.51 -18.46
C LEU A 127 43.74 4.53 -19.03
N SER A 128 44.28 3.35 -19.40
CA SER A 128 45.62 3.23 -19.99
C SER A 128 45.69 3.63 -21.48
N SER A 129 44.55 3.67 -22.17
CA SER A 129 44.51 4.04 -23.59
C SER A 129 44.62 5.55 -23.80
N THR A 130 45.59 5.99 -24.60
CA THR A 130 45.70 7.37 -25.11
C THR A 130 45.00 7.54 -26.46
N SER A 131 44.51 6.45 -27.07
CA SER A 131 43.95 6.50 -28.43
C SER A 131 42.52 7.05 -28.44
N ARG A 132 42.29 8.03 -29.32
CA ARG A 132 41.00 8.69 -29.55
C ARG A 132 39.91 7.73 -30.03
N THR A 133 40.28 6.67 -30.74
CA THR A 133 39.33 5.69 -31.30
C THR A 133 39.09 4.50 -30.37
N LYS A 134 40.09 4.11 -29.58
CA LYS A 134 39.97 2.96 -28.67
C LYS A 134 39.00 3.22 -27.52
N LYS A 135 38.96 4.44 -26.98
CA LYS A 135 38.06 4.79 -25.86
C LYS A 135 36.57 4.63 -26.21
N PRO A 136 36.04 5.25 -27.29
CA PRO A 136 34.64 5.04 -27.66
C PRO A 136 34.37 3.58 -28.03
N MET A 137 35.29 2.90 -28.72
CA MET A 137 35.15 1.47 -29.02
C MET A 137 34.98 0.62 -27.76
N LEU A 138 35.76 0.85 -26.71
CA LEU A 138 35.60 0.14 -25.43
C LEU A 138 34.23 0.41 -24.78
N LEU A 139 33.68 1.61 -24.94
CA LEU A 139 32.36 1.95 -24.42
C LEU A 139 31.23 1.25 -25.20
N THR A 140 31.45 0.86 -26.46
CA THR A 140 30.46 0.07 -27.22
C THR A 140 30.31 -1.36 -26.72
N CYS A 141 31.26 -1.85 -25.93
CA CYS A 141 31.17 -3.17 -25.28
C CYS A 141 30.31 -3.15 -24.00
N LEU A 142 29.81 -1.97 -23.58
CA LEU A 142 28.97 -1.85 -22.40
C LEU A 142 27.51 -2.21 -22.73
N PRO A 143 26.74 -2.72 -21.76
CA PRO A 143 25.33 -2.98 -21.92
C PRO A 143 24.53 -1.73 -22.30
N GLU A 144 23.59 -1.89 -23.22
CA GLU A 144 22.75 -0.79 -23.72
C GLU A 144 21.87 -0.15 -22.63
N ASN A 145 21.58 -0.89 -21.55
CA ASN A 145 20.80 -0.39 -20.42
C ASN A 145 21.59 0.56 -19.49
N TRP A 146 22.90 0.75 -19.72
CA TRP A 146 23.68 1.69 -18.93
C TRP A 146 23.39 3.13 -19.32
N SER A 147 22.92 3.91 -18.34
CA SER A 147 22.76 5.34 -18.54
C SER A 147 24.12 6.03 -18.75
N VAL A 148 24.13 7.12 -19.52
CA VAL A 148 25.31 7.98 -19.70
C VAL A 148 25.91 8.40 -18.36
N ARG A 149 25.07 8.66 -17.33
CA ARG A 149 25.55 9.02 -15.99
C ARG A 149 26.30 7.86 -15.32
N LYS A 150 25.80 6.63 -15.46
CA LYS A 150 26.46 5.43 -14.93
C LYS A 150 27.82 5.25 -15.60
N ILE A 151 27.89 5.32 -16.92
CA ILE A 151 29.15 5.20 -17.67
C ILE A 151 30.15 6.29 -17.25
N MET A 152 29.71 7.54 -17.13
CA MET A 152 30.56 8.65 -16.67
C MET A 152 31.12 8.41 -15.27
N SER A 153 30.30 7.89 -14.35
CA SER A 153 30.71 7.58 -12.98
C SER A 153 31.72 6.43 -12.93
N GLU A 154 31.45 5.35 -13.67
CA GLU A 154 32.28 4.13 -13.65
C GLU A 154 33.64 4.32 -14.33
N PHE A 155 33.68 5.10 -15.41
CA PHE A 155 34.90 5.34 -16.20
C PHE A 155 35.56 6.70 -15.93
N ASN A 156 35.03 7.46 -14.98
CA ASN A 156 35.48 8.83 -14.63
C ASN A 156 35.75 9.70 -15.87
N THR A 157 34.77 9.72 -16.78
CA THR A 157 34.94 10.32 -18.11
C THR A 157 33.91 11.42 -18.38
N SER A 158 34.24 12.30 -19.32
CA SER A 158 33.35 13.38 -19.72
C SER A 158 32.24 12.87 -20.65
N LYS A 159 31.10 13.55 -20.61
CA LYS A 159 29.93 13.28 -21.46
C LYS A 159 30.24 13.27 -22.96
N TYR A 160 31.28 14.00 -23.39
CA TYR A 160 31.68 14.09 -24.79
C TYR A 160 32.21 12.76 -25.34
N ILE A 161 32.94 11.99 -24.52
CA ILE A 161 33.51 10.69 -24.91
C ILE A 161 32.43 9.60 -24.97
N VAL A 162 31.40 9.72 -24.11
CA VAL A 162 30.31 8.72 -24.00
C VAL A 162 29.24 8.89 -25.09
N ARG A 163 29.18 10.04 -25.77
CA ARG A 163 28.14 10.37 -26.75
C ARG A 163 28.55 10.25 -28.23
N GLN A 164 29.81 9.87 -28.50
CA GLN A 164 30.25 9.59 -29.88
C GLN A 164 29.86 8.19 -30.30
#